data_AF-A0AA47ELT9-F1
#
_entry.id   AF-A0AA47ELT9-F1
#
_cell.length_a   1.000
_cell.length_b   1.000
_cell.length_c   1.000
_cell.angle_alpha   90.00
_cell.angle_beta   90.00
_cell.angle_gamma   90.00
#
_symmetry.space_group_name_H-M   'P 1'
#
loop_
_entity.id
_entity.type
_entity.pdbx_description
1 polymer ?
#
loop_
_entity_poly.entity_id
_entity_poly.type
_entity_poly.pdbx_seq_one_letter_code
_entity_poly.pdbx_strand_id
1 'polypeptide(L)' 'MELDTNNHSVFLLNYHLVLVIKKEFLSIKTKLWKEYFWSKSYCLITTGGAPIDIVRKYIENQGLK' A
#
# COMPACT_ATOMS: atom_id res chain seq x y z
N MET A 1 -0.83 -21.89 -9.12
CA MET A 1 -0.64 -20.92 -8.01
C MET A 1 -2.00 -20.35 -7.71
N GLU A 2 -2.65 -20.79 -6.63
CA GLU A 2 -3.92 -20.21 -6.20
C GLU A 2 -3.61 -18.85 -5.56
N LEU A 3 -4.09 -17.78 -6.20
CA LEU A 3 -4.00 -16.43 -5.66
C LEU A 3 -5.16 -16.27 -4.67
N ASP A 4 -4.84 -16.15 -3.39
CA ASP A 4 -5.81 -15.84 -2.36
C ASP A 4 -6.44 -14.46 -2.67
N THR A 5 -7.75 -14.43 -2.90
CA THR A 5 -8.49 -13.23 -3.33
C THR A 5 -8.88 -12.37 -2.14
N ASN A 6 -7.93 -12.09 -1.23
CA ASN A 6 -8.12 -11.19 -0.10
C ASN A 6 -8.16 -9.70 -0.53
N ASN A 7 -8.99 -9.43 -1.53
CA ASN A 7 -9.26 -8.13 -2.15
C ASN A 7 -9.81 -7.14 -1.11
N HIS A 8 -10.49 -7.67 -0.08
CA HIS A 8 -11.13 -6.89 0.95
C HIS A 8 -10.11 -6.23 1.90
N SER A 9 -9.06 -6.94 2.32
CA SER A 9 -8.05 -6.37 3.21
C SER A 9 -7.19 -5.29 2.53
N VAL A 10 -6.78 -5.53 1.28
CA VAL A 10 -6.04 -4.55 0.46
C VAL A 10 -6.88 -3.29 0.23
N PHE A 11 -8.17 -3.47 -0.06
CA PHE A 11 -9.10 -2.36 -0.22
C PHE A 11 -9.23 -1.53 1.07
N LEU A 12 -9.42 -2.18 2.22
CA LEU A 12 -9.59 -1.49 3.51
C LEU A 12 -8.35 -0.66 3.88
N LEU A 13 -7.15 -1.21 3.68
CA LEU A 13 -5.90 -0.50 3.96
C LEU A 13 -5.73 0.73 3.05
N ASN A 14 -5.97 0.57 1.76
CA ASN A 14 -5.86 1.67 0.79
C ASN A 14 -6.92 2.75 1.06
N TYR A 15 -8.15 2.35 1.33
CA TYR A 15 -9.26 3.26 1.62
C TYR A 15 -8.96 4.16 2.82
N HIS A 16 -8.50 3.58 3.94
CA HIS A 16 -8.20 4.34 5.14
C HIS A 16 -7.10 5.38 4.90
N LEU A 17 -6.02 4.98 4.21
CA LEU A 17 -4.92 5.88 3.87
C LEU A 17 -5.39 7.06 3.00
N VAL A 18 -6.16 6.77 1.95
CA VAL A 18 -6.70 7.78 1.04
C VAL A 18 -7.61 8.76 1.78
N LEU A 19 -8.46 8.25 2.68
CA LEU A 19 -9.40 9.06 3.44
C LEU A 19 -8.68 10.03 4.37
N VAL A 20 -7.69 9.56 5.15
CA VAL A 20 -6.93 10.39 6.08
C VAL A 20 -6.16 11.47 5.33
N ILE A 21 -5.46 11.13 4.24
CA ILE A 21 -4.68 12.11 3.47
C ILE A 21 -5.58 13.19 2.84
N LYS A 22 -6.73 12.80 2.28
CA LYS A 22 -7.67 13.80 1.71
C LYS A 22 -8.25 14.74 2.78
N LYS A 23 -8.39 14.27 4.02
CA LYS A 23 -8.90 15.06 5.14
C LYS A 23 -7.86 16.07 5.64
N GLU A 24 -6.63 15.59 5.86
CA GLU A 24 -5.55 16.42 6.43
C GLU A 24 -4.93 17.38 5.40
N PHE A 25 -4.92 17.01 4.12
CA PHE A 25 -4.25 17.77 3.06
C PHE A 25 -5.19 18.12 1.91
N LEU A 26 -6.09 19.09 2.14
CA LEU A 26 -7.07 19.52 1.14
C LEU A 26 -6.43 20.02 -0.17
N SER A 27 -5.24 20.61 -0.09
CA SER A 27 -4.48 21.12 -1.24
C SER A 27 -4.09 20.02 -2.24
N ILE A 28 -4.01 18.75 -1.80
CA ILE A 28 -3.61 17.64 -2.66
C ILE A 28 -4.66 17.32 -3.72
N LYS A 29 -5.94 17.63 -3.48
CA LYS A 29 -7.03 17.39 -4.44
C LYS A 29 -6.78 18.06 -5.78
N THR A 30 -6.16 19.23 -5.78
CA THR A 30 -5.81 19.99 -7.00
C THR A 30 -4.69 19.34 -7.81
N LYS A 31 -3.86 18.50 -7.17
CA LYS A 31 -2.71 17.82 -7.78
C LYS A 31 -3.04 16.42 -8.30
N LEU A 32 -4.17 15.85 -7.90
CA LEU A 32 -4.56 14.50 -8.28
C LEU A 32 -5.36 14.50 -9.58
N TRP A 33 -5.04 13.56 -10.46
CA TRP A 33 -5.85 13.32 -11.64
C TRP A 33 -7.13 12.57 -11.25
N LYS A 34 -8.29 13.20 -11.47
CA LYS A 34 -9.63 12.66 -11.13
C LYS A 34 -9.75 12.23 -9.65
N GLU A 35 -8.98 12.85 -8.77
CA GLU A 35 -8.89 12.54 -7.33
C GLU A 35 -8.45 11.11 -6.95
N TYR A 36 -7.80 10.39 -7.85
CA TYR A 36 -7.25 9.06 -7.55
C TYR A 36 -5.79 9.16 -7.11
N PHE A 37 -5.43 8.48 -6.02
CA PHE A 37 -4.04 8.29 -5.61
C PHE A 37 -3.37 7.11 -6.32
N TRP A 38 -4.14 6.06 -6.58
CA TRP A 38 -3.65 4.79 -7.12
C TRP A 38 -4.60 4.29 -8.21
N SER A 39 -4.10 3.48 -9.12
CA SER A 39 -4.95 2.71 -10.03
C SER A 39 -5.84 1.73 -9.25
N LYS A 40 -6.99 1.34 -9.82
CA LYS A 40 -7.87 0.32 -9.23
C LYS A 40 -7.23 -1.08 -9.18
N SER A 41 -6.19 -1.31 -9.97
CA SER A 41 -5.39 -2.53 -9.94
C SER A 41 -4.42 -2.53 -8.76
N TYR A 42 -4.24 -3.70 -8.16
CA TYR A 42 -3.23 -3.99 -7.15
C TYR A 42 -2.52 -5.28 -7.52
N CYS A 43 -1.26 -5.39 -7.10
CA CYS A 43 -0.47 -6.61 -7.27
C CYS A 43 -0.36 -7.28 -5.89
N LEU A 44 -0.92 -8.49 -5.77
CA LEU A 44 -0.75 -9.33 -4.59
C LEU A 44 0.21 -10.45 -4.96
N ILE A 45 1.40 -10.42 -4.37
CA ILE A 45 2.44 -11.42 -4.58
C ILE A 45 2.70 -12.08 -3.25
N THR A 46 2.64 -13.41 -3.21
CA THR A 46 3.20 -14.16 -2.10
C THR A 46 4.72 -14.07 -2.23
N THR A 47 5.38 -13.35 -1.34
CA THR A 47 6.83 -13.50 -1.21
C THR A 47 7.05 -14.90 -0.65
N GLY A 48 7.51 -15.83 -1.49
CA GLY A 48 7.83 -17.19 -1.04
C GLY A 48 8.70 -17.13 0.20
N GLY A 49 8.12 -17.52 1.34
CA GLY A 49 8.75 -17.72 2.64
C GLY A 49 9.98 -16.87 2.95
N ALA A 50 9.97 -15.55 2.74
CA ALA A 50 11.01 -14.71 3.32
C ALA A 50 10.81 -14.78 4.84
N PRO A 51 11.73 -15.41 5.60
CA PRO A 51 11.57 -15.51 7.05
C PRO A 51 11.40 -14.10 7.62
N ILE A 52 10.64 -13.98 8.71
CA ILE A 52 10.40 -12.70 9.39
C ILE A 52 11.69 -11.91 9.65
N ASP A 53 12.81 -12.61 9.84
CA ASP A 53 14.12 -12.02 10.06
C ASP A 53 14.70 -11.31 8.81
N ILE A 54 14.42 -11.81 7.61
CA ILE A 54 14.79 -11.15 6.35
C ILE A 54 13.99 -9.85 6.16
N VAL A 55 12.69 -9.87 6.49
CA VAL A 55 11.84 -8.69 6.42
C VAL A 55 12.30 -7.65 7.45
N ARG A 56 12.60 -8.07 8.69
CA ARG A 56 13.15 -7.19 9.74
C ARG A 56 14.45 -6.54 9.28
N LYS A 57 15.39 -7.33 8.76
CA LYS A 57 16.68 -6.84 8.25
C LYS A 57 16.51 -5.86 7.08
N TYR A 58 15.53 -6.09 6.20
CA TYR A 58 15.22 -5.15 5.13
C TYR A 58 14.73 -3.81 5.69
N ILE A 59 13.78 -3.82 6.63
CA ILE A 59 13.22 -2.61 7.25
C ILE A 59 14.32 -1.80 7.97
N GLU A 60 15.17 -2.46 8.76
CA GLU A 60 16.28 -1.82 9.46
C GLU A 60 17.27 -1.13 8.50
N ASN A 61 17.52 -1.75 7.33
CA ASN A 61 18.43 -1.21 6.33
C ASN A 61 17.81 -0.11 5.44
N GLN A 62 16.49 0.04 5.38
CA GLN A 62 15.83 1.04 4.53
C GLN A 62 16.07 2.49 4.99
N GLY A 63 16.47 2.71 6.25
CA GLY A 63 16.75 4.04 6.81
C GLY A 63 18.22 4.48 6.74
N LEU A 64 19.13 3.63 6.25
CA LEU A 64 20.58 3.89 6.24
C LEU A 64 21.08 4.44 4.89
N LYS A 65 20.29 5.26 4.20
CA LYS A 65 20.70 5.96 2.97
C LYS A 65 20.99 7.42 3.23
#